data_AF-A0A3Q3BSP1-F1
#
_entry.id   AF-A0A3Q3BSP1-F1
#
_cell.length_a   1.000
_cell.length_b   1.000
_cell.length_c   1.000
_cell.angle_alpha   90.00
_cell.angle_beta   90.00
_cell.angle_gamma   90.00
#
_symmetry.space_group_name_H-M   'P 1'
#
loop_
_entity.id
_entity.type
_entity.pdbx_description
1 polymer ?
#
loop_
_entity_poly.entity_id
_entity_poly.type
_entity_poly.pdbx_seq_one_letter_code
_entity_poly.pdbx_strand_id
1 'polypeptide(L)'
;MAQRRKRSLVWSYFTCANENEASCNLCDKCIRYCGNTTNLFKHMRNHSDENNELQEKRRKEEASPPREPPPTARGQTPWTELLQTGGECTAPAENDAAERIGYLTRVQRFSACHRLHSAVMSDEDNKKVYGKCNNPNGHGHNYKVEVTVRGKISPTTGMVMNMADLKNCIETVIMTPLDHKNLDKDVPYFANVVSTTENVAVYIWDNMVKLLPANLLYEIKIHETENNIVVYRGE
;
A
#
# COMPACT_ATOMS: atom_id res chain seq x y z
N MET A 1 14.32 28.93 -3.07
CA MET A 1 14.01 28.38 -4.41
C MET A 1 13.69 26.90 -4.24
N ALA A 2 12.52 26.44 -4.66
CA ALA A 2 12.10 25.05 -4.47
C ALA A 2 13.05 24.09 -5.20
N GLN A 3 13.65 23.16 -4.47
CA GLN A 3 14.56 22.17 -5.02
C GLN A 3 13.77 21.26 -5.97
N ARG A 4 14.03 21.41 -7.27
CA ARG A 4 13.34 20.67 -8.34
C ARG A 4 13.55 19.17 -8.10
N ARG A 5 12.45 18.42 -7.85
CA ARG A 5 12.50 16.97 -7.60
C ARG A 5 13.32 16.28 -8.70
N LYS A 6 14.33 15.50 -8.29
CA LYS A 6 15.17 14.72 -9.21
C LYS A 6 14.26 13.77 -10.00
N ARG A 7 14.28 13.87 -11.34
CA ARG A 7 13.54 12.95 -12.21
C ARG A 7 14.15 11.54 -12.09
N SER A 8 13.33 10.51 -12.28
CA SER A 8 13.77 9.10 -12.32
C SER A 8 14.92 8.89 -13.32
N LEU A 9 15.88 8.01 -13.01
CA LEU A 9 17.08 7.76 -13.83
C LEU A 9 16.77 7.40 -15.29
N VAL A 10 15.64 6.73 -15.55
CA VAL A 10 15.27 6.32 -16.91
C VAL A 10 15.09 7.52 -17.84
N TRP A 11 14.79 8.71 -17.31
CA TRP A 11 14.67 9.94 -18.11
C TRP A 11 15.97 10.37 -18.80
N SER A 12 17.13 9.79 -18.44
CA SER A 12 18.37 9.98 -19.22
C SER A 12 18.27 9.43 -20.66
N TYR A 13 17.34 8.50 -20.91
CA TYR A 13 17.15 7.84 -22.21
C TYR A 13 15.85 8.27 -22.92
N PHE A 14 15.12 9.25 -22.37
CA PHE A 14 13.83 9.69 -22.89
C PHE A 14 13.67 11.20 -22.91
N THR A 15 13.03 11.70 -23.96
CA THR A 15 12.60 13.09 -24.08
C THR A 15 11.09 13.19 -23.89
N CYS A 16 10.62 14.11 -23.04
CA CYS A 16 9.19 14.32 -22.80
C CYS A 16 8.55 14.90 -24.07
N ALA A 17 7.62 14.16 -24.68
CA ALA A 17 6.90 14.60 -25.88
C ALA A 17 5.65 15.40 -25.49
N ASN A 18 4.89 14.92 -24.50
CA ASN A 18 3.75 15.61 -23.90
C ASN A 18 3.53 15.13 -22.44
N GLU A 19 2.42 15.54 -21.81
CA GLU A 19 2.11 15.21 -20.41
C GLU A 19 2.03 13.70 -20.12
N ASN A 20 1.72 12.87 -21.12
CA ASN A 20 1.52 11.42 -20.96
C ASN A 20 2.37 10.58 -21.92
N GLU A 21 3.28 11.18 -22.68
CA GLU A 21 4.10 10.46 -23.66
C GLU A 21 5.55 10.94 -23.66
N ALA A 22 6.47 9.99 -23.82
CA ALA A 22 7.90 10.24 -23.89
C ALA A 22 8.50 9.49 -25.08
N SER A 23 9.35 10.16 -25.85
CA SER A 23 10.10 9.54 -26.94
C SER A 23 11.40 8.92 -26.41
N CYS A 24 11.72 7.72 -26.85
CA CYS A 24 13.00 7.08 -26.55
C CYS A 24 14.10 7.68 -27.42
N ASN A 25 15.21 8.13 -26.81
CA ASN A 25 16.33 8.74 -27.53
C ASN A 25 17.19 7.71 -28.30
N LEU A 26 16.95 6.41 -28.13
CA LEU A 26 17.72 5.33 -28.77
C LEU A 26 17.04 4.77 -30.02
N CYS A 27 15.71 4.85 -30.12
CA CYS A 27 14.95 4.29 -31.25
C CYS A 27 13.73 5.11 -31.67
N ASP A 28 13.58 6.33 -31.14
CA ASP A 28 12.51 7.29 -31.46
C ASP A 28 11.07 6.78 -31.22
N LYS A 29 10.92 5.64 -30.56
CA LYS A 29 9.60 5.08 -30.23
C LYS A 29 8.94 5.92 -29.15
N CYS A 30 7.71 6.38 -29.41
CA CYS A 30 6.89 7.09 -28.44
C CYS A 30 6.25 6.10 -27.45
N ILE A 31 6.45 6.33 -26.15
CA ILE A 31 5.99 5.49 -25.06
C ILE A 31 5.04 6.29 -24.15
N ARG A 32 3.82 5.80 -23.99
CA ARG A 32 2.84 6.37 -23.06
C ARG A 32 3.18 6.06 -21.61
N TYR A 33 3.08 7.04 -20.73
CA TYR A 33 3.29 6.92 -19.29
C TYR A 33 2.20 7.71 -18.53
N CYS A 34 1.75 7.18 -17.38
CA CYS A 34 0.65 7.78 -16.61
C CYS A 34 1.11 8.04 -15.18
N GLY A 35 1.78 9.18 -14.95
CA GLY A 35 2.23 9.60 -13.61
C GLY A 35 3.34 8.74 -12.96
N ASN A 36 3.84 7.72 -13.65
CA ASN A 36 5.01 6.91 -13.24
C ASN A 36 5.85 6.50 -14.46
N THR A 37 7.07 6.01 -14.23
CA THR A 37 8.02 5.65 -15.30
C THR A 37 8.08 4.16 -15.64
N THR A 38 7.11 3.35 -15.19
CA THR A 38 7.15 1.88 -15.37
C THR A 38 7.20 1.48 -16.85
N ASN A 39 6.45 2.18 -17.70
CA ASN A 39 6.42 1.87 -19.14
C ASN A 39 7.75 2.22 -19.85
N LEU A 40 8.44 3.27 -19.41
CA LEU A 40 9.76 3.64 -19.92
C LEU A 40 10.79 2.54 -19.58
N PHE A 41 10.80 2.06 -18.33
CA PHE A 41 11.65 0.93 -17.93
C PHE A 41 11.33 -0.36 -18.68
N LYS A 42 10.04 -0.66 -18.88
CA LYS A 42 9.64 -1.83 -19.67
C LYS A 42 10.16 -1.76 -21.10
N HIS A 43 10.17 -0.56 -21.70
CA HIS A 43 10.70 -0.32 -23.03
C HIS A 43 12.21 -0.52 -23.10
N MET A 44 12.97 -0.08 -22.08
CA MET A 44 14.43 -0.22 -22.04
C MET A 44 14.91 -1.66 -22.21
N ARG A 45 14.11 -2.67 -21.88
CA ARG A 45 14.45 -4.09 -22.11
C ARG A 45 14.72 -4.44 -23.59
N ASN A 46 14.32 -3.59 -24.53
CA ASN A 46 14.65 -3.74 -25.96
C ASN A 46 16.04 -3.19 -26.32
N HIS A 47 16.71 -2.51 -25.38
CA HIS A 47 18.04 -1.91 -25.49
C HIS A 47 18.94 -2.56 -24.43
N SER A 48 19.53 -3.71 -24.75
CA SER A 48 20.15 -4.60 -23.74
C SER A 48 21.25 -3.90 -22.96
N ASP A 49 22.11 -3.15 -23.64
CA ASP A 49 23.33 -2.58 -23.06
C ASP A 49 23.00 -1.38 -22.17
N GLU A 50 22.15 -0.48 -22.66
CA GLU A 50 21.66 0.68 -21.92
C GLU A 50 20.75 0.28 -20.76
N ASN A 51 19.95 -0.78 -20.90
CA ASN A 51 19.18 -1.31 -19.79
C ASN A 51 20.10 -1.88 -18.71
N ASN A 52 21.15 -2.61 -19.08
CA ASN A 52 22.12 -3.13 -18.10
C ASN A 52 22.80 -2.00 -17.34
N GLU A 53 23.26 -0.97 -18.05
CA GLU A 53 23.86 0.24 -17.46
C GLU A 53 22.87 0.96 -16.52
N LEU A 54 21.61 1.12 -16.95
CA LEU A 54 20.56 1.73 -16.15
C LEU A 54 20.25 0.94 -14.89
N GLN A 55 20.18 -0.40 -14.96
CA GLN A 55 19.98 -1.24 -13.78
C GLN A 55 21.18 -1.20 -12.83
N GLU A 56 22.40 -1.10 -13.35
CA GLU A 56 23.59 -0.94 -12.51
C GLU A 56 23.61 0.40 -11.78
N LYS A 57 23.27 1.51 -12.47
CA LYS A 57 23.12 2.83 -11.85
C LYS A 57 22.05 2.82 -10.75
N ARG A 58 20.93 2.12 -10.97
CA ARG A 58 19.88 1.95 -9.96
C ARG A 58 20.35 1.18 -8.75
N ARG A 59 21.03 0.04 -8.95
CA ARG A 59 21.62 -0.73 -7.85
C ARG A 59 22.61 0.10 -7.03
N LYS A 60 23.40 0.97 -7.66
CA LYS A 60 24.32 1.88 -6.97
C LYS A 60 23.59 3.01 -6.20
N GLU A 61 22.48 3.55 -6.73
CA GLU A 61 21.64 4.51 -6.00
C GLU A 61 20.90 3.85 -4.82
N GLU A 62 20.48 2.59 -4.96
CA GLU A 62 19.79 1.80 -3.92
C GLU A 62 20.77 1.24 -2.85
N ALA A 63 22.02 0.94 -3.23
CA ALA A 63 23.07 0.45 -2.32
C ALA A 63 23.89 1.56 -1.64
N SER A 64 23.67 2.83 -2.01
CA SER A 64 24.23 3.95 -1.26
C SER A 64 23.61 3.95 0.15
N PRO A 65 24.38 4.25 1.22
CA PRO A 65 23.81 4.39 2.55
C PRO A 65 22.60 5.33 2.49
N PRO A 66 21.56 5.08 3.30
CA PRO A 66 20.40 5.96 3.34
C PRO A 66 20.91 7.38 3.37
N ARG A 67 20.47 8.22 2.43
CA ARG A 67 20.81 9.64 2.46
C ARG A 67 20.58 10.09 3.88
N GLU A 68 21.57 10.73 4.49
CA GLU A 68 21.37 11.37 5.79
C GLU A 68 20.02 12.10 5.69
N PRO A 69 19.12 11.87 6.67
CA PRO A 69 17.84 12.55 6.66
C PRO A 69 18.13 14.02 6.39
N PRO A 70 17.42 14.65 5.43
CA PRO A 70 17.67 16.07 5.14
C PRO A 70 17.73 16.79 6.48
N PRO A 71 18.75 17.66 6.72
CA PRO A 71 18.92 18.34 7.99
C PRO A 71 17.55 18.87 8.34
N THR A 72 16.98 18.31 9.41
CA THR A 72 15.54 18.38 9.74
C THR A 72 15.02 19.68 9.21
N ALA A 73 14.21 19.62 8.14
CA ALA A 73 13.58 20.81 7.62
C ALA A 73 12.99 21.51 8.84
N ARG A 74 13.55 22.67 9.18
CA ARG A 74 13.08 23.46 10.30
C ARG A 74 11.56 23.53 10.16
N GLY A 75 10.85 22.92 11.09
CA GLY A 75 9.40 23.00 11.22
C GLY A 75 8.57 22.26 10.16
N GLN A 76 8.74 20.95 10.00
CA GLN A 76 7.60 20.11 9.60
C GLN A 76 7.15 19.28 10.79
N THR A 77 6.22 19.89 11.50
CA THR A 77 5.36 19.30 12.50
C THR A 77 4.71 18.02 11.94
N PRO A 78 4.71 16.87 12.66
CA PRO A 78 3.91 15.71 12.31
C PRO A 78 2.48 16.13 11.92
N TRP A 79 1.79 15.41 11.03
CA TRP A 79 0.39 15.75 10.68
C TRP A 79 -0.53 15.83 11.92
N THR A 80 -0.13 15.20 13.04
CA THR A 80 -0.77 15.32 14.36
C THR A 80 -0.68 16.72 14.98
N GLU A 81 0.29 17.55 14.60
CA GLU A 81 0.51 18.91 15.12
C GLU A 81 -0.13 20.02 14.24
N LEU A 82 -0.49 19.73 12.98
CA LEU A 82 -1.21 20.69 12.11
C LEU A 82 -2.66 20.98 12.54
N LEU A 83 -3.14 20.33 13.59
CA LEU A 83 -4.46 20.57 14.20
C LEU A 83 -4.43 21.59 15.35
N GLN A 84 -3.27 22.10 15.78
CA GLN A 84 -3.17 22.85 17.05
C GLN A 84 -2.63 24.29 16.97
N THR A 85 -2.20 24.81 15.81
CA THR A 85 -1.77 26.21 15.71
C THR A 85 -2.50 26.97 14.61
N GLY A 86 -3.76 27.31 14.85
CA GLY A 86 -4.49 28.32 14.09
C GLY A 86 -4.29 29.70 14.73
N GLY A 87 -3.40 30.52 14.14
CA GLY A 87 -3.33 31.95 14.42
C GLY A 87 -4.49 32.69 13.74
N GLU A 88 -5.14 33.58 14.49
CA GLU A 88 -6.26 34.40 14.04
C GLU A 88 -5.88 35.30 12.86
N CYS A 89 -6.59 35.14 11.76
CA CYS A 89 -6.65 36.12 10.69
C CYS A 89 -8.12 36.23 10.25
N THR A 90 -8.78 37.30 10.68
CA THR A 90 -10.19 37.57 10.44
C THR A 90 -10.44 37.93 8.98
N ALA A 91 -11.14 37.06 8.25
CA ALA A 91 -11.88 37.42 7.05
C ALA A 91 -13.32 36.90 7.19
N PRO A 92 -14.35 37.70 6.83
CA PRO A 92 -15.73 37.34 7.10
C PRO A 92 -16.29 36.49 5.97
N ALA A 93 -16.83 35.32 6.32
CA ALA A 93 -18.13 34.84 5.88
C ALA A 93 -18.30 33.45 6.48
N GLU A 94 -19.25 33.36 7.40
CA GLU A 94 -19.87 32.11 7.82
C GLU A 94 -20.23 31.30 6.58
N ASN A 95 -19.49 30.22 6.37
CA ASN A 95 -20.05 29.09 5.66
C ASN A 95 -19.95 27.95 6.65
N ASP A 96 -21.01 27.82 7.44
CA ASP A 96 -21.31 26.68 8.30
C ASP A 96 -21.57 25.44 7.41
N ALA A 97 -20.54 25.07 6.65
CA ALA A 97 -20.54 23.92 5.78
C ALA A 97 -20.46 22.72 6.71
N ALA A 98 -21.64 22.20 7.09
CA ALA A 98 -21.85 21.03 7.92
C ALA A 98 -20.68 20.04 7.79
N GLU A 99 -20.05 19.73 8.92
CA GLU A 99 -18.81 18.96 8.98
C GLU A 99 -18.93 17.65 8.18
N ARG A 100 -18.35 17.64 6.97
CA ARG A 100 -18.55 16.54 6.03
C ARG A 100 -17.64 15.37 6.40
N ILE A 101 -18.24 14.21 6.65
CA ILE A 101 -17.53 12.95 6.84
C ILE A 101 -17.39 12.24 5.50
N GLY A 102 -16.16 11.86 5.16
CA GLY A 102 -15.84 11.06 3.99
C GLY A 102 -15.38 9.65 4.36
N TYR A 103 -15.58 8.72 3.43
CA TYR A 103 -15.02 7.38 3.47
C TYR A 103 -14.08 7.23 2.28
N LEU A 104 -12.84 6.84 2.54
CA LEU A 104 -11.84 6.57 1.52
C LEU A 104 -11.48 5.09 1.57
N THR A 105 -11.79 4.37 0.50
CA THR A 105 -11.43 2.96 0.36
C THR A 105 -10.31 2.80 -0.64
N ARG A 106 -9.24 2.10 -0.24
CA ARG A 106 -8.17 1.67 -1.13
C ARG A 106 -8.21 0.15 -1.27
N VAL A 107 -8.23 -0.31 -2.52
CA VAL A 107 -8.26 -1.74 -2.86
C VAL A 107 -6.86 -2.20 -3.23
N GLN A 108 -6.45 -3.35 -2.70
CA GLN A 108 -5.19 -4.00 -3.00
C GLN A 108 -5.42 -5.51 -3.19
N ARG A 109 -4.53 -6.18 -3.93
CA ARG A 109 -4.53 -7.64 -4.09
C ARG A 109 -3.18 -8.21 -3.68
N PHE A 110 -3.21 -9.38 -3.06
CA PHE A 110 -2.03 -10.17 -2.75
C PHE A 110 -2.33 -11.67 -2.96
N SER A 111 -1.31 -12.44 -3.30
CA SER A 111 -1.42 -13.88 -3.50
C SER A 111 -0.74 -14.61 -2.34
N ALA A 112 -1.44 -15.53 -1.68
CA ALA A 112 -0.86 -16.30 -0.57
C ALA A 112 -1.39 -17.73 -0.54
N CYS A 113 -0.61 -18.65 0.01
CA CYS A 113 -1.03 -20.01 0.29
C CYS A 113 -1.18 -20.26 1.80
N HIS A 114 -2.03 -21.20 2.17
CA HIS A 114 -2.29 -21.58 3.56
C HIS A 114 -2.92 -22.97 3.68
N ARG A 115 -3.03 -23.46 4.91
CA ARG A 115 -3.77 -24.66 5.31
C ARG A 115 -4.58 -24.33 6.56
N LEU A 116 -5.90 -24.49 6.49
CA LEU A 116 -6.73 -24.36 7.68
C LEU A 116 -6.55 -25.59 8.56
N HIS A 117 -5.79 -25.45 9.65
CA HIS A 117 -5.50 -26.52 10.60
C HIS A 117 -5.29 -25.96 12.00
N SER A 118 -6.03 -26.49 12.97
CA SER A 118 -5.89 -26.16 14.39
C SER A 118 -4.98 -27.17 15.08
N ALA A 119 -3.93 -26.68 15.75
CA ALA A 119 -2.98 -27.52 16.48
C ALA A 119 -3.58 -28.15 17.75
N VAL A 120 -4.72 -27.66 18.23
CA VAL A 120 -5.40 -28.17 19.43
C VAL A 120 -6.49 -29.19 19.12
N MET A 121 -6.76 -29.46 17.84
CA MET A 121 -7.76 -30.44 17.38
C MET A 121 -7.07 -31.70 16.87
N SER A 122 -7.78 -32.84 16.94
CA SER A 122 -7.32 -34.08 16.29
C SER A 122 -7.27 -33.91 14.76
N ASP A 123 -6.53 -34.78 14.06
CA ASP A 123 -6.50 -34.79 12.59
C ASP A 123 -7.88 -35.10 12.00
N GLU A 124 -8.65 -36.00 12.62
CA GLU A 124 -10.02 -36.33 12.24
C GLU A 124 -10.95 -35.12 12.37
N ASP A 125 -10.87 -34.40 13.49
CA ASP A 125 -11.71 -33.22 13.72
C ASP A 125 -11.33 -32.07 12.78
N ASN A 126 -10.03 -31.85 12.55
CA ASN A 126 -9.53 -30.89 11.57
C ASN A 126 -10.07 -31.19 10.17
N LYS A 127 -9.99 -32.45 9.74
CA LYS A 127 -10.51 -32.88 8.44
C LYS A 127 -12.03 -32.73 8.36
N LYS A 128 -12.75 -32.99 9.45
CA LYS A 128 -14.22 -32.84 9.51
C LYS A 128 -14.65 -31.38 9.45
N VAL A 129 -13.96 -30.49 10.15
CA VAL A 129 -14.30 -29.05 10.22
C VAL A 129 -13.88 -28.31 8.95
N TYR A 130 -12.62 -28.46 8.53
CA TYR A 130 -12.05 -27.66 7.44
C TYR A 130 -12.12 -28.36 6.08
N GLY A 131 -12.41 -29.65 6.03
CA GLY A 131 -12.62 -30.40 4.78
C GLY A 131 -11.45 -30.25 3.81
N LYS A 132 -11.75 -29.81 2.58
CA LYS A 132 -10.74 -29.60 1.53
C LYS A 132 -9.68 -28.54 1.89
N CYS A 133 -10.03 -27.56 2.72
CA CYS A 133 -9.10 -26.52 3.15
C CYS A 133 -8.02 -27.04 4.12
N ASN A 134 -8.18 -28.26 4.66
CA ASN A 134 -7.20 -28.93 5.51
C ASN A 134 -6.14 -29.74 4.73
N ASN A 135 -6.11 -29.66 3.39
CA ASN A 135 -5.13 -30.39 2.57
C ASN A 135 -3.71 -30.27 3.16
N PRO A 136 -2.98 -31.37 3.46
CA PRO A 136 -1.66 -31.32 4.09
C PRO A 136 -0.63 -30.47 3.34
N ASN A 137 -0.75 -30.36 2.02
CA ASN A 137 0.12 -29.54 1.17
C ASN A 137 -0.38 -28.10 1.00
N GLY A 138 -1.49 -27.74 1.65
CA GLY A 138 -2.14 -26.45 1.55
C GLY A 138 -2.89 -26.21 0.23
N HIS A 139 -3.30 -24.97 0.05
CA HIS A 139 -3.90 -24.39 -1.14
C HIS A 139 -3.64 -22.87 -1.11
N GLY A 140 -4.12 -22.10 -2.07
CA GLY A 140 -3.91 -20.65 -2.06
C GLY A 140 -4.96 -19.86 -2.81
N HIS A 141 -4.92 -18.55 -2.59
CA HIS A 141 -5.91 -17.61 -3.09
C HIS A 141 -5.25 -16.32 -3.59
N ASN A 142 -5.97 -15.64 -4.47
CA ASN A 142 -5.68 -14.27 -4.87
C ASN A 142 -6.60 -13.34 -4.08
N TYR A 143 -6.20 -13.04 -2.85
CA TYR A 143 -6.97 -12.20 -1.95
C TYR A 143 -7.13 -10.79 -2.53
N LYS A 144 -8.33 -10.22 -2.38
CA LYS A 144 -8.58 -8.79 -2.59
C LYS A 144 -8.96 -8.19 -1.25
N VAL A 145 -8.18 -7.20 -0.81
CA VAL A 145 -8.44 -6.46 0.42
C VAL A 145 -8.88 -5.04 0.09
N GLU A 146 -9.93 -4.59 0.75
CA GLU A 146 -10.36 -3.20 0.77
C GLU A 146 -10.12 -2.64 2.17
N VAL A 147 -9.29 -1.60 2.25
CA VAL A 147 -9.06 -0.85 3.48
C VAL A 147 -9.84 0.45 3.39
N THR A 148 -10.80 0.64 4.29
CA THR A 148 -11.60 1.86 4.36
C THR A 148 -11.22 2.66 5.59
N VAL A 149 -10.88 3.93 5.37
CA VAL A 149 -10.72 4.94 6.42
C VAL A 149 -11.90 5.91 6.41
N ARG A 150 -12.27 6.41 7.57
CA ARG A 150 -13.39 7.34 7.77
C ARG A 150 -12.91 8.55 8.58
N GLY A 151 -13.23 9.75 8.11
CA GLY A 151 -12.87 10.97 8.83
C GLY A 151 -13.45 12.22 8.21
N LYS A 152 -13.13 13.37 8.81
CA LYS A 152 -13.53 14.68 8.31
C LYS A 152 -12.82 14.96 7.00
N ILE A 153 -13.53 15.52 6.03
CA ILE A 153 -12.91 16.03 4.80
C ILE A 153 -12.26 17.36 5.13
N SER A 154 -10.93 17.42 5.03
CA SER A 154 -10.16 18.64 5.27
C SER A 154 -10.64 19.76 4.35
N PRO A 155 -11.03 20.95 4.88
CA PRO A 155 -11.48 22.07 4.05
C PRO A 155 -10.35 22.63 3.16
N THR A 156 -9.10 22.50 3.60
CA THR A 156 -7.92 22.98 2.88
C THR A 156 -7.49 22.03 1.77
N THR A 157 -7.51 20.72 2.03
CA THR A 157 -6.95 19.72 1.10
C THR A 157 -8.00 18.90 0.36
N GLY A 158 -9.26 18.91 0.81
CA GLY A 158 -10.33 18.09 0.25
C GLY A 158 -10.20 16.59 0.53
N MET A 159 -9.30 16.17 1.43
CA MET A 159 -9.01 14.76 1.70
C MET A 159 -9.46 14.33 3.09
N VAL A 160 -9.86 13.06 3.22
CA VAL A 160 -9.97 12.36 4.52
C VAL A 160 -8.58 11.97 5.03
N MET A 161 -7.76 11.44 4.13
CA MET A 161 -6.37 11.05 4.36
C MET A 161 -5.63 11.14 3.03
N ASN A 162 -4.33 11.44 3.08
CA ASN A 162 -3.48 11.39 1.90
C ASN A 162 -3.36 9.94 1.38
N MET A 163 -3.69 9.73 0.10
CA MET A 163 -3.67 8.41 -0.53
C MET A 163 -2.27 7.76 -0.56
N ALA A 164 -1.19 8.56 -0.59
CA ALA A 164 0.17 8.04 -0.56
C ALA A 164 0.49 7.42 0.81
N ASP A 165 0.02 8.02 1.89
CA ASP A 165 0.25 7.53 3.26
C ASP A 165 -0.54 6.24 3.50
N LEU A 166 -1.81 6.20 3.06
CA LEU A 166 -2.61 4.98 3.12
C LEU A 166 -1.98 3.84 2.30
N LYS A 167 -1.42 4.16 1.11
CA LYS A 167 -0.68 3.18 0.31
C LYS A 167 0.52 2.63 1.08
N ASN A 168 1.30 3.48 1.74
CA ASN A 168 2.48 3.04 2.49
C ASN A 168 2.09 2.15 3.68
N CYS A 169 1.01 2.48 4.39
CA CYS A 169 0.48 1.62 5.47
C CYS A 169 0.08 0.24 4.95
N ILE A 170 -0.64 0.19 3.83
CA ILE A 170 -1.03 -1.07 3.17
C ILE A 170 0.20 -1.87 2.71
N GLU A 171 1.22 -1.20 2.17
CA GLU A 171 2.45 -1.86 1.75
C GLU A 171 3.16 -2.53 2.93
N THR A 172 3.24 -1.85 4.07
CA THR A 172 3.88 -2.35 5.29
C THR A 172 3.09 -3.47 5.95
N VAL A 173 1.76 -3.36 6.03
CA VAL A 173 0.93 -4.31 6.81
C VAL A 173 0.43 -5.50 5.98
N ILE A 174 0.21 -5.30 4.68
CA ILE A 174 -0.41 -6.30 3.81
C ILE A 174 0.62 -6.83 2.82
N MET A 175 1.19 -5.97 1.97
CA MET A 175 1.98 -6.45 0.83
C MET A 175 3.29 -7.10 1.27
N THR A 176 4.08 -6.41 2.10
CA THR A 176 5.38 -6.90 2.55
C THR A 176 5.29 -8.23 3.33
N PRO A 177 4.36 -8.39 4.30
CA PRO A 177 4.30 -9.63 5.07
C PRO A 177 3.42 -10.73 4.45
N LEU A 178 2.47 -10.44 3.55
CA LEU A 178 1.50 -11.45 3.08
C LEU A 178 1.64 -11.81 1.60
N ASP A 179 2.15 -10.93 0.74
CA ASP A 179 2.19 -11.20 -0.70
C ASP A 179 3.27 -12.22 -1.08
N HIS A 180 2.88 -13.20 -1.89
CA HIS A 180 3.68 -14.35 -2.28
C HIS A 180 4.26 -15.14 -1.10
N LYS A 181 3.47 -15.27 -0.02
CA LYS A 181 3.85 -16.00 1.20
C LYS A 181 2.96 -17.22 1.46
N ASN A 182 3.48 -18.14 2.26
CA ASN A 182 2.68 -19.09 3.00
C ASN A 182 2.28 -18.45 4.34
N LEU A 183 0.99 -18.25 4.59
CA LEU A 183 0.51 -17.58 5.80
C LEU A 183 0.97 -18.29 7.07
N ASP A 184 0.81 -19.61 7.14
CA ASP A 184 1.07 -20.40 8.35
C ASP A 184 2.57 -20.58 8.64
N LYS A 185 3.42 -20.46 7.62
CA LYS A 185 4.87 -20.72 7.72
C LYS A 185 5.73 -19.45 7.74
N ASP A 186 5.34 -18.45 6.97
CA ASP A 186 6.18 -17.26 6.74
C ASP A 186 5.74 -16.06 7.59
N VAL A 187 4.53 -16.10 8.18
CA VAL A 187 3.97 -15.00 8.98
C VAL A 187 3.85 -15.44 10.43
N PRO A 188 4.71 -14.94 11.35
CA PRO A 188 4.77 -15.43 12.73
C PRO A 188 3.44 -15.42 13.50
N TYR A 189 2.53 -14.51 13.15
CA TYR A 189 1.20 -14.43 13.76
C TYR A 189 0.39 -15.72 13.58
N PHE A 190 0.45 -16.35 12.40
CA PHE A 190 -0.33 -17.55 12.09
C PHE A 190 0.33 -18.86 12.55
N ALA A 191 1.50 -18.79 13.22
CA ALA A 191 2.12 -19.99 13.78
C ALA A 191 1.22 -20.69 14.82
N ASN A 192 0.40 -19.92 15.55
CA ASN A 192 -0.50 -20.42 16.60
C ASN A 192 -1.97 -19.99 16.38
N VAL A 193 -2.28 -19.35 15.25
CA VAL A 193 -3.61 -18.85 14.92
C VAL A 193 -4.01 -19.41 13.57
N VAL A 194 -5.18 -20.06 13.48
CA VAL A 194 -5.65 -20.63 12.22
C VAL A 194 -5.86 -19.52 11.19
N SER A 195 -5.28 -19.65 10.00
CA SER A 195 -5.28 -18.63 8.94
C SER A 195 -6.59 -18.53 8.15
N THR A 196 -7.73 -18.54 8.84
CA THR A 196 -9.04 -18.24 8.22
C THR A 196 -9.11 -16.78 7.79
N THR A 197 -9.99 -16.47 6.84
CA THR A 197 -10.16 -15.09 6.33
C THR A 197 -10.56 -14.11 7.43
N GLU A 198 -11.31 -14.56 8.45
CA GLU A 198 -11.61 -13.80 9.67
C GLU A 198 -10.34 -13.41 10.41
N ASN A 199 -9.47 -14.36 10.71
CA ASN A 199 -8.22 -14.09 11.43
C ASN A 199 -7.22 -13.27 10.59
N VAL A 200 -7.26 -13.37 9.26
CA VAL A 200 -6.51 -12.47 8.37
C VAL A 200 -7.05 -11.04 8.46
N ALA A 201 -8.36 -10.85 8.51
CA ALA A 201 -8.96 -9.52 8.69
C ALA A 201 -8.59 -8.90 10.04
N VAL A 202 -8.60 -9.68 11.12
CA VAL A 202 -8.14 -9.26 12.46
C VAL A 202 -6.65 -8.91 12.44
N TYR A 203 -5.80 -9.77 11.86
CA TYR A 203 -4.37 -9.50 11.73
C TYR A 203 -4.09 -8.18 11.00
N ILE A 204 -4.77 -7.93 9.88
CA ILE A 204 -4.61 -6.69 9.13
C ILE A 204 -5.08 -5.50 9.97
N TRP A 205 -6.26 -5.60 10.59
CA TRP A 205 -6.82 -4.54 11.43
C TRP A 205 -5.85 -4.15 12.56
N ASP A 206 -5.42 -5.13 13.35
CA ASP A 206 -4.57 -4.92 14.52
C ASP A 206 -3.23 -4.27 14.17
N ASN A 207 -2.71 -4.53 12.97
CA ASN A 207 -1.48 -3.90 12.50
C ASN A 207 -1.73 -2.54 11.85
N MET A 208 -2.87 -2.33 11.19
CA MET A 208 -3.24 -1.03 10.62
C MET A 208 -3.50 0.02 11.71
N VAL A 209 -4.19 -0.33 12.80
CA VAL A 209 -4.46 0.62 13.91
C VAL A 209 -3.19 1.10 14.61
N LYS A 210 -2.07 0.37 14.51
CA LYS A 210 -0.76 0.80 15.05
C LYS A 210 -0.09 1.87 14.19
N LEU A 211 -0.42 1.95 12.91
CA LEU A 211 0.18 2.89 11.96
C LEU A 211 -0.72 4.10 11.65
N LEU A 212 -2.03 3.92 11.76
CA LEU A 212 -3.01 4.96 11.47
C LEU A 212 -3.33 5.80 12.71
N PRO A 213 -3.71 7.08 12.54
CA PRO A 213 -4.29 7.88 13.61
C PRO A 213 -5.51 7.18 14.25
N ALA A 214 -5.71 7.42 15.55
CA ALA A 214 -6.83 6.85 16.29
C ALA A 214 -8.18 7.18 15.62
N ASN A 215 -9.09 6.22 15.63
CA ASN A 215 -10.44 6.31 15.08
C ASN A 215 -10.54 6.61 13.57
N LEU A 216 -9.44 6.49 12.82
CA LEU A 216 -9.44 6.72 11.37
C LEU A 216 -9.77 5.45 10.58
N LEU A 217 -9.30 4.28 11.02
CA LEU A 217 -9.63 3.00 10.39
C LEU A 217 -11.11 2.67 10.64
N TYR A 218 -11.82 2.27 9.59
CA TYR A 218 -13.25 2.01 9.65
C TYR A 218 -13.62 0.58 9.28
N GLU A 219 -13.03 0.02 8.23
CA GLU A 219 -13.39 -1.31 7.75
C GLU A 219 -12.22 -1.98 7.04
N ILE A 220 -11.97 -3.25 7.38
CA ILE A 220 -11.18 -4.17 6.58
C ILE A 220 -12.14 -5.17 5.94
N LYS A 221 -12.19 -5.19 4.61
CA LYS A 221 -12.97 -6.17 3.84
C LYS A 221 -12.03 -7.05 3.04
N ILE A 222 -12.15 -8.36 3.18
CA ILE A 222 -11.33 -9.33 2.45
C ILE A 222 -12.23 -10.23 1.64
N HIS A 223 -11.93 -10.32 0.35
CA HIS A 223 -12.43 -11.36 -0.53
C HIS A 223 -11.34 -12.42 -0.65
N GLU A 224 -11.57 -13.59 -0.05
CA GLU A 224 -10.73 -14.77 -0.27
C GLU A 224 -10.97 -15.32 -1.68
N THR A 225 -12.24 -15.38 -2.06
CA THR A 225 -12.72 -15.67 -3.41
C THR A 225 -13.82 -14.68 -3.79
N GLU A 226 -14.41 -14.81 -4.98
CA GLU A 226 -15.56 -13.98 -5.38
C GLU A 226 -16.80 -14.21 -4.51
N ASN A 227 -16.92 -15.39 -3.90
CA ASN A 227 -18.09 -15.82 -3.13
C ASN A 227 -17.89 -15.79 -1.61
N ASN A 228 -16.63 -15.69 -1.15
CA ASN A 228 -16.30 -15.69 0.28
C ASN A 228 -15.73 -14.33 0.67
N ILE A 229 -16.48 -13.61 1.51
CA ILE A 229 -16.16 -12.24 1.90
C ILE A 229 -16.26 -12.10 3.41
N VAL A 230 -15.24 -11.53 4.02
CA VAL A 230 -15.21 -11.18 5.44
C VAL A 230 -15.09 -9.67 5.58
N VAL A 231 -15.79 -9.13 6.59
CA VAL A 231 -15.69 -7.73 7.00
C VAL A 231 -15.38 -7.69 8.49
N TYR A 232 -14.42 -6.86 8.89
CA TYR A 232 -14.08 -6.62 10.29
C TYR A 232 -13.94 -5.11 10.54
N ARG A 233 -14.52 -4.60 11.62
CA ARG A 233 -14.51 -3.17 12.00
C ARG A 233 -13.99 -2.91 13.42
N GLY A 234 -13.28 -3.89 13.99
CA GLY A 234 -12.63 -3.76 15.30
C GLY A 234 -13.57 -3.93 16.49
N GLU A 235 -14.69 -4.65 16.31
CA GLU A 235 -15.63 -5.00 17.37
C GLU A 235 -15.12 -6.08 18.34
#